data_AF-A0A971SER3-F1
#
_entry.id   AF-A0A971SER3-F1
#
_cell.length_a   1.000
_cell.length_b   1.000
_cell.length_c   1.000
_cell.angle_alpha   90.00
_cell.angle_beta   90.00
_cell.angle_gamma   90.00
#
_symmetry.space_group_name_H-M   'P 1'
#
loop_
_entity.id
_entity.type
_entity.pdbx_description
1 polymer ?
#
loop_
_entity_poly.entity_id
_entity_poly.type
_entity_poly.pdbx_seq_one_letter_code
_entity_poly.pdbx_strand_id
1 'polypeptide(L)'
;MITSEEIKRTLWAAANQLRGSMDASRYKDYMLGLMFYKFLSDKTLDTYRKLGKYFDLTEQELIDQYKEQTDQQSLRLYGLIEKTQGYYVEAKYLYQMWLRDIDAGEFELEKVIESLNNFERTISKDSDDFKGLFSSSTMDLSNTALGSSLKDRSNSIKSLIELFADKNMVELQEGDVLGDAYEYLIGMFAMESGKKAGEFYTPRQVSEVMAQIVAESGKIRDIYDPTVGFRVIIVIEANSYVNIRSSRLLPKFKTQKINSWCAA
;
A
#
# COMPACT_ATOMS: atom_id res chain seq x y z
N MET A 1 -18.32 -13.49 3.65
CA MET A 1 -17.32 -12.83 2.80
C MET A 1 -17.61 -11.34 2.90
N ILE A 2 -16.70 -10.57 3.49
CA ILE A 2 -16.90 -9.12 3.65
C ILE A 2 -16.85 -8.49 2.25
N THR A 3 -17.83 -7.68 1.91
CA THR A 3 -17.89 -7.01 0.61
C THR A 3 -16.93 -5.82 0.56
N SER A 4 -16.50 -5.42 -0.65
CA SER A 4 -15.63 -4.24 -0.85
C SER A 4 -16.22 -2.98 -0.19
N GLU A 5 -17.55 -2.79 -0.29
CA GLU A 5 -18.27 -1.67 0.32
C GLU A 5 -18.28 -1.70 1.85
N GLU A 6 -18.36 -2.88 2.47
CA GLU A 6 -18.29 -3.01 3.92
C GLU A 6 -16.89 -2.65 4.45
N ILE A 7 -15.82 -3.03 3.74
CA ILE A 7 -14.45 -2.65 4.09
C ILE A 7 -14.27 -1.14 3.96
N LYS A 8 -14.70 -0.54 2.84
CA LYS A 8 -14.66 0.91 2.61
C LYS A 8 -15.34 1.68 3.76
N ARG A 9 -16.57 1.29 4.10
CA ARG A 9 -17.35 1.93 5.18
C ARG A 9 -16.70 1.74 6.55
N THR A 10 -16.20 0.55 6.84
CA THR A 10 -15.57 0.24 8.13
C THR A 10 -14.29 1.04 8.32
N LEU A 11 -13.41 1.07 7.30
CA LEU A 11 -12.17 1.84 7.35
C LEU A 11 -12.44 3.33 7.51
N TRP A 12 -13.43 3.87 6.81
CA TRP A 12 -13.80 5.29 6.94
C TRP A 12 -14.43 5.63 8.29
N ALA A 13 -15.27 4.76 8.84
CA ALA A 13 -15.84 4.94 10.17
C ALA A 13 -14.74 4.94 11.24
N ALA A 14 -13.80 4.00 11.15
CA ALA A 14 -12.65 3.95 12.05
C ALA A 14 -11.76 5.18 11.91
N ALA A 15 -11.49 5.65 10.68
CA ALA A 15 -10.73 6.87 10.44
C ALA A 15 -11.37 8.09 11.12
N ASN A 16 -12.70 8.23 11.02
CA ASN A 16 -13.45 9.31 11.68
C ASN A 16 -13.36 9.25 13.21
N GLN A 17 -13.39 8.04 13.78
CA GLN A 17 -13.30 7.84 15.22
C GLN A 17 -11.88 8.10 15.74
N LEU A 18 -10.87 7.59 15.05
CA LEU A 18 -9.48 7.59 15.51
C LEU A 18 -8.76 8.92 15.25
N ARG A 19 -9.17 9.69 14.24
CA ARG A 19 -8.53 10.99 13.94
C ARG A 19 -8.78 12.07 14.99
N GLY A 20 -9.82 11.93 15.80
CA GLY A 20 -10.22 12.94 16.79
C GLY A 20 -10.38 14.33 16.15
N SER A 21 -9.62 15.31 16.65
CA SER A 21 -9.61 16.69 16.15
C SER A 21 -8.58 16.96 15.03
N MET A 22 -7.90 15.92 14.52
CA MET A 22 -6.90 16.08 13.47
C MET A 22 -7.55 16.40 12.13
N ASP A 23 -6.92 17.29 11.36
CA ASP A 23 -7.26 17.55 9.97
C ASP A 23 -7.23 16.26 9.13
N ALA A 24 -8.32 16.03 8.40
CA ALA A 24 -8.50 14.93 7.45
C ALA A 24 -7.33 14.80 6.47
N SER A 25 -6.80 15.92 5.96
CA SER A 25 -5.71 15.93 4.99
C SER A 25 -4.42 15.35 5.58
N ARG A 26 -4.17 15.54 6.89
CA ARG A 26 -2.97 15.04 7.58
C ARG A 26 -3.17 13.61 8.04
N TYR A 27 -4.33 13.30 8.59
CA TYR A 27 -4.65 11.95 9.06
C TYR A 27 -4.58 10.91 7.93
N LYS A 28 -4.97 11.32 6.72
CA LYS A 28 -4.86 10.55 5.48
C LYS A 28 -3.47 9.93 5.31
N ASP A 29 -2.41 10.71 5.47
CA ASP A 29 -1.05 10.25 5.17
C ASP A 29 -0.61 9.13 6.14
N TYR A 30 -0.95 9.24 7.43
CA TYR A 30 -0.69 8.21 8.43
C TYR A 30 -1.48 6.92 8.16
N MET A 31 -2.78 7.06 7.91
CA MET A 31 -3.66 5.90 7.69
C MET A 31 -3.25 5.13 6.44
N LEU A 32 -3.02 5.83 5.33
CA LEU A 32 -2.66 5.20 4.06
C LEU A 32 -1.23 4.67 4.07
N GLY A 33 -0.30 5.38 4.73
CA GLY A 33 1.08 4.91 4.89
C GLY A 33 1.14 3.60 5.68
N LEU A 34 0.45 3.51 6.81
CA LEU A 34 0.42 2.28 7.62
C LEU A 34 -0.35 1.14 6.95
N MET A 35 -1.44 1.44 6.24
CA MET A 35 -2.16 0.47 5.42
C MET A 35 -1.25 -0.11 4.33
N PHE A 36 -0.45 0.73 3.69
CA PHE A 36 0.49 0.29 2.68
C PHE A 36 1.66 -0.50 3.29
N TYR A 37 2.19 -0.09 4.44
CA TYR A 37 3.24 -0.85 5.13
C TYR A 37 2.79 -2.26 5.56
N LYS A 38 1.54 -2.39 6.02
CA LYS A 38 0.89 -3.69 6.26
C LYS A 38 0.91 -4.53 4.98
N PHE A 39 0.51 -3.97 3.84
CA PHE A 39 0.55 -4.66 2.55
C PHE A 39 1.97 -5.14 2.19
N LEU A 40 2.98 -4.27 2.34
CA LEU A 40 4.38 -4.63 2.05
C LEU A 40 4.88 -5.78 2.93
N SER A 41 4.52 -5.77 4.21
CA SER A 41 4.87 -6.83 5.16
C SER A 41 4.16 -8.15 4.82
N ASP A 42 2.84 -8.12 4.61
CA ASP A 42 2.06 -9.29 4.22
C ASP A 42 2.57 -9.89 2.90
N LYS A 43 2.91 -9.04 1.93
CA LYS A 43 3.41 -9.46 0.63
C LYS A 43 4.80 -10.09 0.71
N THR A 44 5.66 -9.56 1.57
CA THR A 44 6.97 -10.18 1.89
C THR A 44 6.79 -11.58 2.45
N LEU A 45 5.89 -11.77 3.41
CA LEU A 45 5.59 -13.08 4.00
C LEU A 45 4.93 -14.03 2.98
N ASP A 46 4.02 -13.55 2.14
CA ASP A 46 3.42 -14.34 1.06
C ASP A 46 4.47 -14.80 0.04
N THR A 47 5.37 -13.91 -0.39
CA THR A 47 6.48 -14.27 -1.28
C THR A 47 7.42 -15.28 -0.61
N TYR A 48 7.74 -15.09 0.67
CA TYR A 48 8.52 -16.05 1.45
C TYR A 48 7.85 -17.44 1.48
N ARG A 49 6.55 -17.49 1.80
CA ARG A 49 5.74 -18.71 1.79
C ARG A 49 5.80 -19.41 0.44
N LYS A 50 5.64 -18.67 -0.66
CA LYS A 50 5.66 -19.21 -2.04
C LYS A 50 7.05 -19.72 -2.45
N LEU A 51 8.12 -18.99 -2.14
CA LEU A 51 9.50 -19.40 -2.44
C LEU A 51 9.94 -20.63 -1.66
N GLY A 52 9.58 -20.71 -0.38
CA GLY A 52 9.89 -21.82 0.51
C GLY A 52 8.92 -23.00 0.41
N LYS A 53 7.79 -22.84 -0.30
CA LYS A 53 6.67 -23.80 -0.38
C LYS A 53 6.07 -24.13 0.99
N TYR A 54 6.01 -23.15 1.88
CA TYR A 54 5.52 -23.29 3.26
C TYR A 54 3.99 -23.15 3.37
N PHE A 55 3.24 -23.78 2.45
CA PHE A 55 1.79 -23.62 2.38
C PHE A 55 1.04 -24.21 3.58
N ASP A 56 1.66 -25.17 4.27
CA ASP A 56 1.06 -25.85 5.43
C ASP A 56 1.33 -25.11 6.76
N LEU A 57 2.18 -24.07 6.76
CA LEU A 57 2.48 -23.31 7.97
C LEU A 57 1.38 -22.27 8.26
N THR A 58 1.03 -22.18 9.53
CA THR A 58 0.25 -21.06 10.06
C THR A 58 1.01 -19.74 9.88
N GLU A 59 0.31 -18.62 9.99
CA GLU A 59 0.95 -17.31 9.88
C GLU A 59 2.01 -17.09 10.97
N GLN A 60 1.74 -17.52 12.21
CA GLN A 60 2.70 -17.40 13.32
C GLN A 60 3.95 -18.24 13.08
N GLU A 61 3.80 -19.49 12.66
CA GLU A 61 4.94 -20.37 12.34
C GLU A 61 5.78 -19.81 11.19
N LEU A 62 5.14 -19.24 10.17
CA LEU A 62 5.84 -18.62 9.06
C LEU A 62 6.68 -17.41 9.51
N ILE A 63 6.12 -16.55 10.38
CA ILE A 63 6.83 -15.39 10.94
C ILE A 63 8.03 -15.86 11.76
N ASP A 64 7.84 -16.86 12.62
CA ASP A 64 8.92 -17.40 13.45
C ASP A 64 10.03 -18.00 12.59
N GLN A 65 9.67 -18.79 11.57
CA GLN A 65 10.63 -19.35 10.64
C GLN A 65 11.38 -18.28 9.81
N TYR A 66 10.69 -17.19 9.44
CA TYR A 66 11.30 -16.06 8.75
C TYR A 66 12.29 -15.32 9.66
N LYS A 67 11.98 -15.20 10.96
CA LYS A 67 12.82 -14.58 11.98
C LYS A 67 14.05 -15.41 12.35
N GLU A 68 13.93 -16.74 12.38
CA GLU A 68 15.01 -17.66 12.77
C GLU A 68 16.09 -17.86 11.70
N GLN A 69 15.97 -17.23 10.54
CA GLN A 69 16.99 -17.33 9.48
C GLN A 69 18.34 -16.73 9.94
N THR A 70 19.42 -17.49 9.77
CA THR A 70 20.79 -17.03 10.06
C THR A 70 21.24 -15.94 9.09
N ASP A 71 22.15 -15.05 9.50
CA ASP A 71 22.61 -13.89 8.68
C ASP A 71 22.95 -14.23 7.21
N GLN A 72 23.64 -15.36 6.98
CA GLN A 72 23.97 -15.80 5.61
C GLN A 72 22.77 -16.34 4.82
N GLN A 73 21.87 -17.08 5.46
CA GLN A 73 20.66 -17.59 4.82
C GLN A 73 19.68 -16.44 4.54
N SER A 74 19.57 -15.49 5.46
CA SER A 74 18.78 -14.27 5.35
C SER A 74 19.20 -13.42 4.15
N LEU A 75 20.50 -13.20 3.94
CA LEU A 75 21.00 -12.46 2.77
C LEU A 75 20.57 -13.07 1.42
N ARG A 76 20.68 -14.40 1.29
CA ARG A 76 20.23 -15.08 0.07
C ARG A 76 18.72 -15.00 -0.09
N LEU A 77 17.98 -15.19 1.00
CA LEU A 77 16.53 -15.17 1.01
C LEU A 77 15.99 -13.78 0.64
N TYR A 78 16.47 -12.74 1.29
CA TYR A 78 16.11 -11.35 1.01
C TYR A 78 16.41 -10.98 -0.44
N GLY A 79 17.56 -11.40 -0.98
CA GLY A 79 17.86 -11.18 -2.40
C GLY A 79 16.91 -11.91 -3.37
N LEU A 80 16.30 -13.04 -2.97
CA LEU A 80 15.28 -13.71 -3.79
C LEU A 80 13.93 -13.00 -3.72
N ILE A 81 13.53 -12.56 -2.52
CA ILE A 81 12.28 -11.80 -2.31
C ILE A 81 12.39 -10.47 -3.07
N GLU A 82 13.47 -9.73 -2.89
CA GLU A 82 13.77 -8.47 -3.59
C GLU A 82 13.67 -8.64 -5.10
N LYS A 83 14.31 -9.67 -5.67
CA LYS A 83 14.22 -9.96 -7.13
C LYS A 83 12.82 -10.29 -7.61
N THR A 84 11.96 -10.80 -6.73
CA THR A 84 10.59 -11.21 -7.07
C THR A 84 9.63 -10.02 -7.08
N GLN A 85 9.77 -9.10 -6.13
CA GLN A 85 8.77 -8.04 -5.90
C GLN A 85 9.36 -6.61 -5.80
N GLY A 86 10.67 -6.45 -5.93
CA GLY A 86 11.37 -5.16 -5.91
C GLY A 86 11.76 -4.65 -4.52
N TYR A 87 11.43 -5.37 -3.44
CA TYR A 87 11.79 -5.02 -2.06
C TYR A 87 11.64 -6.25 -1.14
N TYR A 88 12.08 -6.14 0.11
CA TYR A 88 11.73 -7.08 1.19
C TYR A 88 11.62 -6.34 2.51
N VAL A 89 10.80 -6.82 3.45
CA VAL A 89 10.80 -6.30 4.83
C VAL A 89 11.63 -7.24 5.70
N GLU A 90 12.65 -6.74 6.40
CA GLU A 90 13.43 -7.55 7.35
C GLU A 90 12.52 -8.08 8.47
N ALA A 91 12.80 -9.29 8.98
CA ALA A 91 11.94 -9.95 9.96
C ALA A 91 11.61 -9.09 11.19
N LYS A 92 12.58 -8.35 11.74
CA LYS A 92 12.40 -7.47 12.89
C LYS A 92 11.53 -6.23 12.63
N TYR A 93 11.36 -5.86 11.36
CA TYR A 93 10.64 -4.66 10.93
C TYR A 93 9.28 -5.00 10.30
N LEU A 94 8.87 -6.27 10.32
CA LEU A 94 7.53 -6.66 9.86
C LEU A 94 6.45 -5.99 10.69
N TYR A 95 5.35 -5.60 10.03
CA TYR A 95 4.15 -5.12 10.69
C TYR A 95 3.63 -6.10 11.78
N GLN A 96 3.73 -7.39 11.51
CA GLN A 96 3.38 -8.47 12.43
C GLN A 96 4.17 -8.41 13.75
N MET A 97 5.42 -7.93 13.71
CA MET A 97 6.22 -7.74 14.93
C MET A 97 5.65 -6.61 15.79
N TRP A 98 5.14 -5.53 15.18
CA TRP A 98 4.48 -4.46 15.93
C TRP A 98 3.21 -4.97 16.61
N LEU A 99 2.44 -5.84 15.95
CA LEU A 99 1.26 -6.47 16.56
C LEU A 99 1.63 -7.35 17.76
N ARG A 100 2.70 -8.15 17.64
CA ARG A 100 3.22 -8.94 18.77
C ARG A 100 3.66 -8.06 19.95
N ASP A 101 4.36 -6.97 19.67
CA ASP A 101 4.78 -6.01 20.70
C ASP A 101 3.56 -5.31 21.34
N ILE A 102 2.52 -5.02 20.55
CA ILE A 102 1.25 -4.46 21.03
C ILE A 102 0.55 -5.40 22.00
N ASP A 103 0.45 -6.69 21.65
CA ASP A 103 -0.20 -7.74 22.45
C ASP A 103 0.58 -8.04 23.73
N ALA A 104 1.92 -7.97 23.67
CA ALA A 104 2.81 -8.13 24.81
C ALA A 104 2.87 -6.89 25.74
N GLY A 105 2.36 -5.74 25.29
CA GLY A 105 2.49 -4.47 26.02
C GLY A 105 3.88 -3.83 25.93
N GLU A 106 4.70 -4.25 24.96
CA GLU A 106 6.08 -3.81 24.71
C GLU A 106 6.20 -2.90 23.48
N PHE A 107 5.07 -2.36 23.00
CA PHE A 107 5.04 -1.49 21.82
C PHE A 107 5.79 -0.17 22.04
N GLU A 108 6.70 0.12 21.11
CA GLU A 108 7.47 1.36 21.08
C GLU A 108 7.33 2.03 19.71
N LEU A 109 6.89 3.29 19.70
CA LEU A 109 6.75 4.08 18.47
C LEU A 109 8.07 4.19 17.68
N GLU A 110 9.20 4.19 18.38
CA GLU A 110 10.52 4.24 17.77
C GLU A 110 10.76 3.06 16.81
N LYS A 111 10.30 1.85 17.17
CA LYS A 111 10.44 0.67 16.30
C LYS A 111 9.70 0.85 14.98
N VAL A 112 8.54 1.51 14.98
CA VAL A 112 7.80 1.84 13.75
C VAL A 112 8.60 2.81 12.89
N ILE A 113 9.15 3.87 13.49
CA ILE A 113 9.98 4.86 12.79
C ILE A 113 11.22 4.20 12.18
N GLU A 114 11.92 3.35 12.94
CA GLU A 114 13.07 2.59 12.46
C GLU A 114 12.71 1.68 11.28
N SER A 115 11.58 0.99 11.37
CA SER A 115 11.10 0.07 10.33
C SER A 115 10.82 0.80 9.00
N LEU A 116 10.20 1.99 9.07
CA LEU A 116 9.93 2.83 7.91
C LEU A 116 11.22 3.36 7.28
N ASN A 117 12.16 3.83 8.10
CA ASN A 117 13.47 4.30 7.63
C ASN A 117 14.33 3.16 7.06
N ASN A 118 14.24 1.97 7.63
CA ASN A 118 14.96 0.80 7.14
C ASN A 118 14.41 0.33 5.80
N PHE A 119 13.09 0.37 5.60
CA PHE A 119 12.46 -0.08 4.37
C PHE A 119 13.08 0.55 3.11
N GLU A 120 13.39 1.85 3.14
CA GLU A 120 14.05 2.54 2.02
C GLU A 120 15.38 1.90 1.59
N ARG A 121 16.07 1.20 2.49
CA ARG A 121 17.35 0.50 2.23
C ARG A 121 17.15 -0.91 1.63
N THR A 122 15.94 -1.44 1.71
CA THR A 122 15.57 -2.78 1.25
C THR A 122 14.97 -2.80 -0.15
N ILE A 123 14.67 -1.62 -0.69
CA ILE A 123 14.17 -1.44 -2.05
C ILE A 123 15.29 -1.81 -3.04
N SER A 124 14.90 -2.50 -4.10
CA SER A 124 15.83 -2.88 -5.15
C SER A 124 16.47 -1.67 -5.81
N LYS A 125 17.77 -1.75 -6.08
CA LYS A 125 18.51 -0.65 -6.71
C LYS A 125 18.05 -0.34 -8.12
N ASP A 126 17.42 -1.32 -8.77
CA ASP A 126 16.93 -1.23 -10.15
C ASP A 126 15.50 -0.70 -10.25
N SER A 127 14.84 -0.41 -9.12
CA SER A 127 13.49 0.15 -9.06
C SER A 127 13.48 1.49 -8.33
N ASP A 128 12.79 2.46 -8.92
CA ASP A 128 12.46 3.74 -8.29
C ASP A 128 11.03 3.75 -7.71
N ASP A 129 10.28 2.65 -7.87
CA ASP A 129 8.82 2.61 -7.62
C ASP A 129 8.44 2.87 -6.15
N PHE A 130 9.36 2.57 -5.22
CA PHE A 130 9.11 2.66 -3.78
C PHE A 130 9.94 3.74 -3.07
N LYS A 131 10.79 4.48 -3.79
CA LYS A 131 11.73 5.44 -3.17
C LYS A 131 10.99 6.64 -2.58
N GLY A 132 11.34 7.01 -1.34
CA GLY A 132 10.81 8.18 -0.65
C GLY A 132 9.36 8.04 -0.17
N LEU A 133 8.81 6.83 -0.29
CA LEU A 133 7.44 6.49 0.07
C LEU A 133 7.16 6.76 1.55
N PHE A 134 8.12 6.46 2.43
CA PHE A 134 8.00 6.71 3.87
C PHE A 134 8.93 7.81 4.36
N SER A 135 9.32 8.73 3.47
CA SER A 135 10.08 9.91 3.87
C SER A 135 9.34 10.69 4.97
N SER A 136 10.10 11.41 5.81
CA SER A 136 9.52 12.26 6.87
C SER A 136 8.63 13.39 6.33
N SER A 137 8.78 13.77 5.05
CA SER A 137 7.84 14.64 4.34
C SER A 137 6.48 14.00 4.08
N THR A 138 6.42 12.68 4.00
CA THR A 138 5.18 11.92 3.77
C THR A 138 4.56 11.48 5.10
N MET A 139 5.35 11.02 6.07
CA MET A 139 4.80 10.47 7.32
C MET A 139 5.69 10.80 8.54
N ASP A 140 5.49 12.00 9.10
CA ASP A 140 6.17 12.42 10.33
C ASP A 140 5.43 11.89 11.58
N LEU A 141 5.89 10.77 12.12
CA LEU A 141 5.34 10.16 13.34
C LEU A 141 5.67 10.93 14.63
N SER A 142 6.58 11.91 14.56
CA SER A 142 6.89 12.78 15.69
C SER A 142 5.91 13.95 15.83
N ASN A 143 5.05 14.16 14.83
CA ASN A 143 4.17 15.32 14.74
C ASN A 143 3.21 15.44 15.92
N THR A 144 3.05 16.66 16.45
CA THR A 144 2.13 16.94 17.57
C THR A 144 0.65 16.83 17.20
N ALA A 145 0.32 16.81 15.90
CA ALA A 145 -1.04 16.55 15.45
C ALA A 145 -1.52 15.14 15.85
N LEU A 146 -0.62 14.15 15.94
CA LEU A 146 -0.92 12.78 16.38
C LEU A 146 -1.23 12.69 17.88
N GLY A 147 -0.87 13.72 18.65
CA GLY A 147 -1.03 13.78 20.09
C GLY A 147 -0.08 14.79 20.74
N SER A 148 -0.52 15.42 21.83
CA SER A 148 0.27 16.44 22.52
C SER A 148 1.45 15.86 23.31
N SER A 149 1.35 14.61 23.76
CA SER A 149 2.45 13.88 24.42
C SER A 149 3.00 12.73 23.57
N LEU A 150 4.16 12.17 23.95
CA LEU A 150 4.68 10.95 23.31
C LEU A 150 3.73 9.76 23.48
N LYS A 151 3.10 9.65 24.65
CA LYS A 151 2.14 8.58 24.95
C LYS A 151 0.92 8.67 24.04
N ASP A 152 0.39 9.87 23.84
CA ASP A 152 -0.79 10.07 22.97
C ASP A 152 -0.46 9.73 21.51
N ARG A 153 0.70 10.18 21.03
CA ARG A 153 1.19 9.82 19.68
C ARG A 153 1.34 8.31 19.51
N SER A 154 1.95 7.65 20.49
CA SER A 154 2.10 6.19 20.51
C SER A 154 0.74 5.48 20.45
N ASN A 155 -0.24 5.92 21.26
CA ASN A 155 -1.58 5.35 21.26
C ASN A 155 -2.32 5.55 19.93
N SER A 156 -2.19 6.72 19.30
CA SER A 156 -2.79 7.00 18.00
C SER A 156 -2.24 6.08 16.91
N ILE A 157 -0.92 5.89 16.86
CA ILE A 157 -0.27 4.99 15.90
C ILE A 157 -0.62 3.52 16.21
N LYS A 158 -0.62 3.12 17.49
CA LYS A 158 -1.08 1.80 17.91
C LYS A 158 -2.50 1.50 17.42
N SER A 159 -3.43 2.44 17.60
CA SER A 159 -4.82 2.27 17.18
C SER A 159 -4.95 2.14 15.65
N LEU A 160 -4.14 2.88 14.89
CA LEU A 160 -4.04 2.76 13.44
C LEU A 160 -3.45 1.41 13.01
N ILE A 161 -2.50 0.87 13.78
CA ILE A 161 -1.93 -0.45 13.53
C ILE A 161 -2.99 -1.54 13.78
N GLU A 162 -3.69 -1.47 14.90
CA GLU A 162 -4.74 -2.43 15.25
C GLU A 162 -5.91 -2.43 14.25
N LEU A 163 -6.20 -1.29 13.61
CA LEU A 163 -7.25 -1.18 12.59
C LEU A 163 -7.10 -2.16 11.42
N PHE A 164 -5.87 -2.49 11.07
CA PHE A 164 -5.57 -3.37 9.93
C PHE A 164 -5.15 -4.77 10.36
N ALA A 165 -5.05 -5.06 11.67
CA ALA A 165 -4.47 -6.29 12.21
C ALA A 165 -5.13 -7.56 11.68
N ASP A 166 -6.46 -7.57 11.56
CA ASP A 166 -7.27 -8.71 11.14
C ASP A 166 -7.36 -8.90 9.61
N LYS A 167 -6.67 -8.06 8.83
CA LYS A 167 -6.81 -8.02 7.37
C LYS A 167 -5.61 -8.67 6.70
N ASN A 168 -5.87 -9.67 5.86
CA ASN A 168 -4.87 -10.17 4.92
C ASN A 168 -4.83 -9.26 3.69
N MET A 169 -3.84 -8.38 3.61
CA MET A 169 -3.80 -7.37 2.54
C MET A 169 -3.51 -7.98 1.17
N VAL A 170 -2.82 -9.11 1.10
CA VAL A 170 -2.54 -9.79 -0.18
C VAL A 170 -3.82 -10.38 -0.76
N GLU A 171 -4.64 -11.04 0.08
CA GLU A 171 -5.93 -11.58 -0.34
C GLU A 171 -6.89 -10.47 -0.77
N LEU A 172 -6.94 -9.36 -0.01
CA LEU A 172 -7.73 -8.19 -0.38
C LEU A 172 -7.26 -7.55 -1.69
N GLN A 173 -5.96 -7.60 -1.99
CA GLN A 173 -5.40 -7.08 -3.24
C GLN A 173 -5.76 -7.97 -4.44
N GLU A 174 -5.73 -9.30 -4.29
CA GLU A 174 -6.10 -10.25 -5.35
C GLU A 174 -7.58 -10.16 -5.74
N GLY A 175 -8.45 -9.75 -4.80
CA GLY A 175 -9.87 -9.47 -5.06
C GLY A 175 -10.20 -8.03 -5.47
N ASP A 176 -9.20 -7.21 -5.83
CA ASP A 176 -9.29 -5.77 -6.12
C ASP A 176 -9.80 -4.88 -4.96
N VAL A 177 -10.20 -5.46 -3.83
CA VAL A 177 -10.78 -4.78 -2.67
C VAL A 177 -9.82 -3.78 -2.03
N LEU A 178 -8.53 -4.12 -1.94
CA LEU A 178 -7.53 -3.25 -1.32
C LEU A 178 -7.35 -1.95 -2.10
N GLY A 179 -7.21 -2.06 -3.44
CA GLY A 179 -7.07 -0.91 -4.33
C GLY A 179 -8.30 -0.01 -4.29
N ASP A 180 -9.48 -0.62 -4.38
CA ASP A 180 -10.78 0.04 -4.23
C ASP A 180 -10.93 0.78 -2.90
N ALA A 181 -10.51 0.18 -1.79
CA ALA A 181 -10.56 0.78 -0.47
C ALA A 181 -9.57 1.95 -0.34
N TYR A 182 -8.36 1.79 -0.86
CA TYR A 182 -7.37 2.86 -0.93
C TYR A 182 -7.88 4.03 -1.80
N GLU A 183 -8.53 3.73 -2.92
CA GLU A 183 -9.15 4.72 -3.79
C GLU A 183 -10.23 5.51 -3.04
N TYR A 184 -11.17 4.79 -2.45
CA TYR A 184 -12.27 5.36 -1.71
C TYR A 184 -11.80 6.27 -0.57
N LEU A 185 -10.82 5.83 0.24
CA LEU A 185 -10.33 6.62 1.38
C LEU A 185 -9.78 7.98 0.96
N ILE A 186 -8.93 8.06 -0.07
CA ILE A 186 -8.45 9.36 -0.54
C ILE A 186 -9.58 10.21 -1.11
N GLY A 187 -10.56 9.61 -1.80
CA GLY A 187 -11.73 10.35 -2.27
C GLY A 187 -12.46 11.02 -1.10
N MET A 188 -12.72 10.27 -0.02
CA MET A 188 -13.35 10.78 1.20
C MET A 188 -12.51 11.86 1.89
N PHE A 189 -11.19 11.65 2.03
CA PHE A 189 -10.30 12.67 2.60
C PHE A 189 -10.23 13.95 1.75
N ALA A 190 -10.26 13.83 0.42
CA ALA A 190 -10.30 14.97 -0.49
C ALA A 190 -11.62 15.76 -0.34
N MET A 191 -12.76 15.06 -0.30
CA MET A 191 -14.08 15.66 -0.11
C MET A 191 -14.18 16.43 1.21
N GLU A 192 -13.64 15.89 2.30
CA GLU A 192 -13.67 16.57 3.60
C GLU A 192 -12.67 17.72 3.72
N SER A 193 -11.56 17.71 2.98
CA SER A 193 -10.55 18.77 3.05
C SER A 193 -11.02 20.14 2.52
N GLY A 194 -12.20 20.20 1.88
CA GLY A 194 -12.79 21.44 1.37
C GLY A 194 -12.03 22.12 0.22
N LYS A 195 -10.93 21.52 -0.27
CA LYS A 195 -10.19 22.00 -1.45
C LYS A 195 -10.99 21.70 -2.72
N LYS A 196 -11.05 22.64 -3.68
CA LYS A 196 -11.85 22.49 -4.91
C LYS A 196 -11.42 21.23 -5.67
N ALA A 197 -12.35 20.28 -5.83
CA ALA A 197 -12.09 18.86 -6.11
C ALA A 197 -11.35 18.55 -7.42
N GLY A 198 -11.44 19.40 -8.45
CA GLY A 198 -10.94 19.10 -9.79
C GLY A 198 -9.42 18.98 -9.93
N GLU A 199 -8.64 19.61 -9.04
CA GLU A 199 -7.17 19.54 -9.05
C GLU A 199 -6.62 18.36 -8.20
N PHE A 200 -7.46 17.73 -7.37
CA PHE A 200 -7.01 16.77 -6.34
C PHE A 200 -7.65 15.38 -6.46
N TYR A 201 -8.88 15.27 -6.98
CA TYR A 201 -9.56 13.98 -7.13
C TYR A 201 -10.57 14.01 -8.29
N THR A 202 -10.36 13.10 -9.24
CA THR A 202 -11.34 12.81 -10.31
C THR A 202 -12.19 11.60 -9.88
N PRO A 203 -13.52 11.75 -9.76
CA PRO A 203 -14.40 10.61 -9.45
C PRO A 203 -14.24 9.46 -10.43
N ARG A 204 -14.26 8.22 -9.93
CA ARG A 204 -14.05 7.00 -10.74
C ARG A 204 -14.92 6.95 -11.99
N GLN A 205 -16.21 7.28 -11.88
CA GLN A 205 -17.15 7.26 -13.00
C GLN A 205 -16.72 8.23 -14.12
N VAL A 206 -16.12 9.38 -13.77
CA VAL A 206 -15.60 10.33 -14.74
C VAL A 206 -14.33 9.77 -15.40
N SER A 207 -13.43 9.19 -14.60
CA SER A 207 -12.21 8.53 -15.09
C SER A 207 -12.51 7.35 -16.02
N GLU A 208 -13.50 6.52 -15.70
CA GLU A 208 -13.95 5.39 -16.52
C GLU A 208 -14.49 5.86 -17.87
N VAL A 209 -15.33 6.91 -17.88
CA VAL A 209 -15.86 7.48 -19.14
C VAL A 209 -14.72 8.04 -19.99
N MET A 210 -13.78 8.77 -19.40
CA MET A 210 -12.60 9.28 -20.13
C MET A 210 -11.72 8.15 -20.66
N ALA A 211 -11.47 7.11 -19.87
CA ALA A 211 -10.72 5.93 -20.27
C ALA A 211 -11.40 5.20 -21.43
N GLN A 212 -12.73 5.06 -21.41
CA GLN A 212 -13.51 4.47 -22.50
C GLN A 212 -13.42 5.32 -23.78
N ILE A 213 -13.54 6.64 -23.68
CA ILE A 213 -13.38 7.55 -24.83
C ILE A 213 -12.00 7.40 -25.45
N VAL A 214 -10.95 7.42 -24.61
CA VAL A 214 -9.56 7.24 -25.06
C VAL A 214 -9.39 5.85 -25.68
N ALA A 215 -9.91 4.79 -25.07
CA ALA A 215 -9.84 3.43 -25.59
C ALA A 215 -10.49 3.27 -26.97
N GLU A 216 -11.57 4.01 -27.27
CA GLU A 216 -12.22 3.99 -28.59
C GLU A 216 -11.41 4.70 -29.69
N SER A 217 -10.43 5.53 -29.34
CA SER A 217 -9.65 6.32 -30.31
C SER A 217 -8.61 5.53 -31.12
N GLY A 218 -8.45 4.22 -30.86
CA GLY A 218 -7.64 3.31 -31.68
C GLY A 218 -6.47 2.66 -30.92
N LYS A 219 -5.32 2.48 -31.59
CA LYS A 219 -4.11 1.95 -30.94
C LYS A 219 -3.45 3.03 -30.10
N ILE A 220 -3.65 2.94 -28.79
CA ILE A 220 -2.98 3.77 -27.80
C ILE A 220 -1.55 3.26 -27.59
N ARG A 221 -0.56 4.15 -27.68
CA ARG A 221 0.85 3.86 -27.36
C ARG A 221 1.23 4.46 -26.02
N ASP A 222 0.87 5.72 -25.81
CA ASP A 222 1.24 6.50 -24.64
C ASP A 222 -0.01 7.23 -24.12
N ILE A 223 -0.12 7.34 -22.79
CA ILE A 223 -1.18 8.08 -22.09
C ILE A 223 -0.49 9.18 -21.28
N TYR A 224 -0.93 10.42 -21.42
CA TYR A 224 -0.36 11.57 -20.72
C TYR A 224 -1.45 12.40 -20.05
N ASP A 225 -1.25 12.72 -18.78
CA ASP A 225 -2.08 13.63 -18.01
C ASP A 225 -1.16 14.70 -17.37
N PRO A 226 -1.15 15.95 -17.89
CA PRO A 226 -0.27 17.01 -17.41
C PRO A 226 -0.65 17.53 -16.01
N THR A 227 -1.79 17.11 -15.47
CA THR A 227 -2.35 17.56 -14.18
C THR A 227 -2.86 16.37 -13.36
N VAL A 228 -2.17 15.24 -13.46
CA VAL A 228 -2.52 13.95 -12.81
C VAL A 228 -2.74 14.04 -11.28
N GLY A 229 -2.26 15.11 -10.65
CA GLY A 229 -2.42 15.33 -9.21
C GLY A 229 -1.82 14.18 -8.40
N PHE A 230 -2.33 13.95 -7.19
CA PHE A 230 -1.86 12.86 -6.32
C PHE A 230 -2.31 11.47 -6.79
N ARG A 231 -3.01 11.33 -7.93
CA ARG A 231 -3.70 10.09 -8.33
C ARG A 231 -3.74 9.83 -9.84
N VAL A 232 -3.01 8.80 -10.22
CA VAL A 232 -2.91 8.15 -11.53
C VAL A 232 -4.21 7.42 -11.94
N ILE A 233 -5.40 7.82 -11.47
CA ILE A 233 -6.65 7.04 -11.71
C ILE A 233 -7.00 7.00 -13.19
N ILE A 234 -6.91 8.13 -13.90
CA ILE A 234 -7.21 8.19 -15.35
C ILE A 234 -6.25 7.30 -16.14
N VAL A 235 -4.97 7.32 -15.77
CA VAL A 235 -3.92 6.51 -16.41
C VAL A 235 -4.07 5.03 -16.06
N ILE A 236 -4.42 4.68 -14.81
CA ILE A 236 -4.67 3.30 -14.36
C ILE A 236 -5.90 2.74 -15.08
N GLU A 237 -7.02 3.47 -15.11
CA GLU A 237 -8.24 3.07 -15.81
C GLU A 237 -7.98 2.91 -17.30
N ALA A 238 -7.38 3.90 -17.96
CA ALA A 238 -7.04 3.81 -19.37
C ALA A 238 -6.11 2.63 -19.68
N ASN A 239 -5.11 2.36 -18.84
CA ASN A 239 -4.24 1.19 -18.98
C ASN A 239 -4.99 -0.13 -18.76
N SER A 240 -5.90 -0.20 -17.79
CA SER A 240 -6.77 -1.35 -17.55
C SER A 240 -7.65 -1.65 -18.77
N TYR A 241 -8.33 -0.65 -19.34
CA TYR A 241 -9.15 -0.80 -20.54
C TYR A 241 -8.34 -1.22 -21.78
N VAL A 242 -7.12 -0.70 -21.95
CA VAL A 242 -6.19 -1.13 -23.01
C VAL A 242 -5.80 -2.61 -22.82
N ASN A 243 -5.52 -3.04 -21.59
CA ASN A 243 -5.19 -4.44 -21.27
C ASN A 243 -6.38 -5.41 -21.40
N ILE A 244 -7.60 -4.95 -21.13
CA ILE A 244 -8.83 -5.74 -21.35
C ILE A 244 -9.11 -5.92 -22.86
N ARG A 245 -8.90 -4.87 -23.68
CA ARG A 245 -8.99 -4.98 -25.15
C ARG A 245 -7.92 -5.90 -25.73
N SER A 246 -6.69 -5.86 -25.24
CA SER A 246 -5.63 -6.78 -25.67
C SER A 246 -5.95 -8.23 -25.28
N SER A 247 -6.60 -8.44 -24.13
CA SER A 247 -7.00 -9.75 -23.63
C SER A 247 -8.10 -10.44 -24.47
N ARG A 248 -9.05 -9.69 -25.07
CA ARG A 248 -10.04 -10.25 -26.02
C ARG A 248 -9.48 -10.66 -27.38
N LEU A 249 -8.24 -10.27 -27.70
CA LEU A 249 -7.55 -10.58 -28.95
C LEU A 249 -6.42 -11.63 -28.78
N LEU A 250 -6.28 -12.21 -27.58
CA LEU A 250 -5.21 -13.13 -27.19
C LEU A 250 -5.03 -14.44 -27.99
N PRO A 251 -5.96 -14.92 -28.85
CA PRO A 251 -5.63 -16.06 -29.69
C PRO A 251 -4.62 -15.76 -30.81
N LYS A 252 -4.23 -14.50 -31.07
CA LYS A 252 -3.50 -14.18 -32.32
C LYS A 252 -2.09 -13.59 -32.22
N PHE A 253 -1.56 -13.10 -31.09
CA PHE A 253 -0.18 -12.60 -31.09
C PHE A 253 0.56 -12.83 -29.76
N LYS A 254 1.74 -13.45 -29.86
CA LYS A 254 2.72 -13.62 -28.77
C LYS A 254 3.15 -12.24 -28.25
N THR A 255 3.08 -12.06 -26.94
CA THR A 255 3.43 -10.81 -26.25
C THR A 255 4.94 -10.63 -26.16
N GLN A 256 5.39 -9.40 -26.44
CA GLN A 256 6.68 -8.88 -25.98
C GLN A 256 6.35 -7.75 -24.99
N LYS A 257 6.82 -7.90 -23.75
CA LYS A 257 6.67 -6.90 -22.67
C LYS A 257 7.53 -5.69 -23.02
N ILE A 258 6.95 -4.48 -23.03
CA ILE A 258 7.71 -3.23 -23.18
C ILE A 258 7.71 -2.53 -21.82
N ASN A 259 8.91 -2.34 -21.29
CA ASN A 259 9.19 -1.58 -20.08
C ASN A 259 9.48 -0.13 -20.48
N SER A 260 8.61 0.81 -20.15
CA SER A 260 8.99 2.22 -19.96
C SER A 260 7.83 2.98 -19.35
N TRP A 261 7.99 3.40 -18.09
CA TRP A 261 7.16 4.41 -17.45
C TRP A 261 7.87 5.75 -17.64
N CYS A 262 7.24 6.69 -18.35
CA CYS A 262 7.66 8.09 -18.34
C CYS A 262 6.63 8.85 -17.51
N ALA A 263 6.97 9.14 -16.26
CA ALA A 263 6.40 10.27 -15.53
C ALA A 263 7.36 11.45 -15.73
N ALA A 264 6.83 12.59 -16.15
CA ALA A 264 7.50 13.89 -16.10
C ALA A 264 6.99 14.65 -14.87
#